data_AF-A0A7S2WN19-F1
#
_entry.id   AF-A0A7S2WN19-F1
#
_cell.length_a   1.000
_cell.length_b   1.000
_cell.length_c   1.000
_cell.angle_alpha   90.00
_cell.angle_beta   90.00
_cell.angle_gamma   90.00
#
_symmetry.space_group_name_H-M   'P 1'
#
loop_
_entity.id
_entity.type
_entity.pdbx_description
1 polymer ?
#
loop_
_entity_poly.entity_id
_entity_poly.type
_entity_poly.pdbx_seq_one_letter_code
_entity_poly.pdbx_strand_id
1 'polypeptide(L)'
;GELWGIEKSNILTKFILAVYEVGKDTIVDNLLNTQIEHLNVSTFVKGAIEICCIRLNATINIVKKSKQYRVIMGMLEADTCQWVKEQAETAILERPSMKKLGKHGEIPSLDGTHTLVLKILRMHTESRSEAHAVSILSGTLLRAFQEIEYKKHGDGSR
;
A
#
# COMPACT_ATOMS: atom_id res chain seq x y z
N GLY A 1 2.19 -3.09 29.65
CA GLY A 1 2.37 -4.18 28.67
C GLY A 1 2.30 -5.50 29.39
N GLU A 2 3.37 -5.86 30.11
CA GLU A 2 3.50 -7.14 30.83
C GLU A 2 2.39 -7.40 31.87
N LEU A 3 2.01 -6.39 32.65
CA LEU A 3 0.89 -6.48 33.61
C LEU A 3 -0.48 -6.83 32.96
N TRP A 4 -0.61 -6.65 31.65
CA TRP A 4 -1.83 -6.92 30.88
C TRP A 4 -1.64 -8.08 29.89
N GLY A 5 -0.51 -8.79 29.94
CA GLY A 5 -0.18 -9.86 29.00
C GLY A 5 0.04 -9.41 27.55
N ILE A 6 0.21 -8.11 27.30
CA ILE A 6 0.42 -7.59 25.95
C ILE A 6 1.91 -7.63 25.63
N GLU A 7 2.27 -8.52 24.70
CA GLU A 7 3.64 -8.62 24.19
C GLU A 7 4.09 -7.29 23.55
N LYS A 8 5.34 -6.91 23.87
CA LYS A 8 5.98 -5.69 23.32
C LYS A 8 5.97 -5.68 21.78
N SER A 9 6.11 -6.85 21.17
CA SER A 9 6.07 -7.04 19.72
C SER A 9 4.74 -6.61 19.09
N ASN A 10 3.63 -6.95 19.74
CA ASN A 10 2.29 -6.60 19.27
C ASN A 10 2.02 -5.09 19.38
N ILE A 11 2.52 -4.44 20.43
CA ILE A 11 2.43 -2.98 20.58
C ILE A 11 3.23 -2.28 19.49
N LEU A 12 4.48 -2.71 19.28
CA LEU A 12 5.37 -2.14 18.27
C LEU A 12 4.78 -2.31 16.86
N THR A 13 4.31 -3.51 16.51
CA THR A 13 3.68 -3.76 15.21
C THR A 13 2.47 -2.87 14.99
N LYS A 14 1.56 -2.74 15.97
CA LYS A 14 0.39 -1.86 15.87
C LYS A 14 0.79 -0.39 15.73
N PHE A 15 1.81 0.05 16.46
CA PHE A 15 2.34 1.41 16.35
C PHE A 15 2.89 1.68 14.95
N ILE A 16 3.75 0.79 14.43
CA ILE A 16 4.32 0.89 13.08
C ILE A 16 3.23 0.97 12.02
N LEU A 17 2.22 0.10 12.09
CA LEU A 17 1.08 0.13 11.16
C LEU A 17 0.30 1.45 11.26
N ALA A 18 0.04 1.94 12.47
CA ALA A 18 -0.63 3.23 12.67
C ALA A 18 0.17 4.41 12.08
N VAL A 19 1.50 4.36 12.10
CA VAL A 19 2.35 5.39 11.48
C VAL A 19 2.27 5.33 9.95
N TYR A 20 2.19 4.13 9.35
CA TYR A 20 1.87 3.99 7.91
C TYR A 20 0.46 4.50 7.59
N GLU A 21 -0.52 4.30 8.48
CA GLU A 21 -1.89 4.78 8.28
C GLU A 21 -1.99 6.32 8.20
N VAL A 22 -1.05 7.05 8.81
CA VAL A 22 -0.99 8.51 8.73
C VAL A 22 -0.02 9.03 7.65
N GLY A 23 0.50 8.14 6.79
CA GLY A 23 1.35 8.49 5.65
C GLY A 23 2.78 8.92 6.02
N LYS A 24 3.26 8.53 7.20
CA LYS A 24 4.62 8.87 7.69
C LYS A 24 5.63 7.75 7.38
N ASP A 25 5.61 7.27 6.14
CA ASP A 25 6.37 6.11 5.66
C ASP A 25 7.87 6.21 5.95
N THR A 26 8.47 7.39 5.79
CA THR A 26 9.91 7.63 6.07
C THR A 26 10.29 7.41 7.53
N ILE A 27 9.40 7.75 8.47
CA ILE A 27 9.61 7.50 9.90
C ILE A 27 9.57 6.00 10.17
N VAL A 28 8.61 5.30 9.55
CA VAL A 28 8.47 3.85 9.71
C VAL A 28 9.67 3.11 9.15
N ASP A 29 10.18 3.55 8.01
CA ASP A 29 11.30 2.91 7.34
C ASP A 29 12.56 2.91 8.21
N ASN A 30 12.81 3.99 8.94
CA ASN A 30 13.89 4.06 9.92
C ASN A 30 13.66 3.16 11.14
N LEU A 31 12.41 3.04 11.60
CA LEU A 31 12.04 2.19 12.74
C LEU A 31 12.13 0.70 12.38
N LEU A 32 11.67 0.30 11.19
CA LEU A 32 11.75 -1.07 10.72
C LEU A 32 13.21 -1.53 10.62
N ASN A 33 14.11 -0.69 10.11
CA ASN A 33 15.53 -1.05 10.02
C ASN A 33 16.20 -1.31 11.37
N THR A 34 15.66 -0.79 12.47
CA THR A 34 16.26 -0.88 13.81
C THR A 34 15.52 -1.82 14.76
N GLN A 35 14.26 -2.18 14.46
CA GLN A 35 13.38 -2.91 15.39
C GLN A 35 12.71 -4.14 14.75
N ILE A 36 13.15 -4.59 13.57
CA ILE A 36 12.52 -5.70 12.83
C ILE A 36 12.43 -7.00 13.63
N GLU A 37 13.43 -7.28 14.49
CA GLU A 37 13.49 -8.49 15.32
C GLU A 37 12.40 -8.55 16.39
N HIS A 38 11.81 -7.40 16.73
CA HIS A 38 10.72 -7.30 17.69
C HIS A 38 9.35 -7.18 17.02
N LEU A 39 9.28 -7.32 15.70
CA LEU A 39 8.05 -7.22 14.95
C LEU A 39 7.28 -8.54 15.00
N ASN A 40 5.99 -8.49 15.32
CA ASN A 40 5.09 -9.59 14.96
C ASN A 40 4.89 -9.56 13.43
N VAL A 41 5.67 -10.38 12.72
CA VAL A 41 5.74 -10.38 11.25
C VAL A 41 4.40 -10.71 10.61
N SER A 42 3.67 -11.71 11.10
CA SER A 42 2.37 -12.10 10.55
C SER A 42 1.35 -10.96 10.65
N THR A 43 1.25 -10.34 11.83
CA THR A 43 0.34 -9.20 12.04
C THR A 43 0.76 -7.99 11.20
N PHE A 44 2.06 -7.73 11.09
CA PHE A 44 2.56 -6.63 10.29
C PHE A 44 2.26 -6.82 8.81
N VAL A 45 2.55 -8.00 8.25
CA VAL A 45 2.33 -8.26 6.82
C VAL A 45 0.84 -8.16 6.46
N LYS A 46 -0.05 -8.75 7.27
CA LYS A 46 -1.49 -8.60 7.07
C LYS A 46 -1.89 -7.12 7.06
N GLY A 47 -1.49 -6.39 8.11
CA GLY A 47 -1.75 -4.95 8.24
C GLY A 47 -1.23 -4.11 7.07
N ALA A 48 -0.02 -4.41 6.61
CA ALA A 48 0.62 -3.71 5.51
C ALA A 48 -0.06 -4.00 4.16
N ILE A 49 -0.49 -5.23 3.92
CA ILE A 49 -1.28 -5.59 2.72
C ILE A 49 -2.57 -4.77 2.69
N GLU A 50 -3.28 -4.67 3.82
CA GLU A 50 -4.52 -3.90 3.92
C GLU A 50 -4.28 -2.41 3.61
N ILE A 51 -3.23 -1.82 4.19
CA ILE A 51 -2.80 -0.45 3.90
C ILE A 51 -2.50 -0.27 2.40
N CYS A 52 -1.74 -1.18 1.80
CA CYS A 52 -1.43 -1.15 0.38
C CYS A 52 -2.69 -1.25 -0.48
N CYS A 53 -3.60 -2.17 -0.17
CA CYS A 53 -4.87 -2.32 -0.89
C CYS A 53 -5.71 -1.04 -0.84
N ILE A 54 -5.80 -0.40 0.33
CA ILE A 54 -6.53 0.88 0.47
C ILE A 54 -5.88 1.98 -0.38
N ARG A 55 -4.55 2.11 -0.32
CA ARG A 55 -3.80 3.11 -1.11
C ARG A 55 -3.97 2.87 -2.61
N LEU A 56 -3.85 1.63 -3.07
CA LEU A 56 -4.00 1.27 -4.48
C LEU A 56 -5.44 1.49 -4.97
N ASN A 57 -6.44 1.09 -4.18
CA ASN A 57 -7.84 1.34 -4.51
C ASN A 57 -8.13 2.86 -4.59
N ALA A 58 -7.58 3.66 -3.67
CA ALA A 58 -7.67 5.11 -3.73
C ALA A 58 -7.03 5.68 -5.00
N THR A 59 -5.81 5.24 -5.34
CA THR A 59 -5.15 5.63 -6.60
C THR A 59 -5.99 5.26 -7.82
N ILE A 60 -6.49 4.03 -7.92
CA ILE A 60 -7.35 3.59 -9.03
C ILE A 60 -8.60 4.49 -9.13
N ASN A 61 -9.24 4.83 -8.01
CA ASN A 61 -10.43 5.68 -8.00
C ASN A 61 -10.13 7.15 -8.39
N ILE A 62 -8.93 7.65 -8.13
CA ILE A 62 -8.48 8.95 -8.63
C ILE A 62 -8.22 8.85 -10.15
N VAL A 63 -7.53 7.80 -10.59
CA VAL A 63 -7.23 7.56 -12.02
C VAL A 63 -8.49 7.40 -12.86
N LYS A 64 -9.58 6.82 -12.31
CA LYS A 64 -10.91 6.76 -12.92
C LYS A 64 -11.42 8.11 -13.42
N LYS A 65 -11.03 9.20 -12.77
CA LYS A 65 -11.43 10.57 -13.13
C LYS A 65 -10.50 11.21 -14.16
N SER A 66 -9.41 10.55 -14.53
CA SER A 66 -8.40 11.05 -15.45
C SER A 66 -8.69 10.63 -16.90
N LYS A 67 -8.23 11.44 -17.87
CA LYS A 67 -8.32 11.11 -19.31
C LYS A 67 -7.53 9.84 -19.69
N GLN A 68 -6.60 9.42 -18.84
CA GLN A 68 -5.71 8.28 -19.08
C GLN A 68 -6.23 6.98 -18.45
N TYR A 69 -7.41 7.01 -17.84
CA TYR A 69 -8.02 5.87 -17.17
C TYR A 69 -8.01 4.60 -18.02
N ARG A 70 -8.51 4.67 -19.27
CA ARG A 70 -8.61 3.50 -20.15
C ARG A 70 -7.25 2.87 -20.45
N VAL A 71 -6.22 3.69 -20.63
CA VAL A 71 -4.86 3.22 -20.93
C VAL A 71 -4.30 2.51 -19.70
N ILE A 72 -4.39 3.15 -18.52
CA ILE A 72 -3.89 2.57 -17.28
C ILE A 72 -4.64 1.27 -16.94
N MET A 73 -5.97 1.26 -17.00
CA MET A 73 -6.75 0.05 -16.70
C MET A 73 -6.51 -1.07 -17.69
N GLY A 74 -6.20 -0.77 -18.96
CA GLY A 74 -5.84 -1.79 -19.94
C GLY A 74 -4.54 -2.54 -19.62
N MET A 75 -3.72 -2.01 -18.71
CA MET A 75 -2.48 -2.65 -18.24
C MET A 75 -2.68 -3.45 -16.95
N LEU A 76 -3.79 -3.25 -16.25
CA LEU A 76 -4.05 -3.90 -14.95
C LEU A 76 -4.88 -5.17 -15.14
N GLU A 77 -4.54 -6.19 -14.38
CA GLU A 77 -5.33 -7.41 -14.31
C GLU A 77 -6.64 -7.16 -13.54
N ALA A 78 -7.76 -7.49 -14.16
CA ALA A 78 -9.10 -7.18 -13.64
C ALA A 78 -9.36 -7.89 -12.29
N ASP A 79 -8.98 -9.17 -12.19
CA ASP A 79 -9.20 -9.99 -10.99
C ASP A 79 -8.41 -9.43 -9.81
N THR A 80 -7.15 -9.07 -10.02
CA THR A 80 -6.30 -8.43 -9.01
C THR A 80 -6.86 -7.07 -8.59
N CYS A 81 -7.36 -6.26 -9.53
CA CYS A 81 -8.02 -4.99 -9.20
C CYS A 81 -9.28 -5.19 -8.35
N GLN A 82 -10.11 -6.18 -8.68
CA GLN A 82 -11.34 -6.48 -7.94
C GLN A 82 -11.03 -6.98 -6.53
N TRP A 83 -10.07 -7.90 -6.39
CA TRP A 83 -9.63 -8.39 -5.09
C TRP A 83 -9.05 -7.26 -4.22
N VAL A 84 -8.21 -6.38 -4.77
CA VAL A 84 -7.66 -5.22 -4.03
C VAL A 84 -8.77 -4.30 -3.53
N LYS A 85 -9.81 -4.07 -4.35
CA LYS A 85 -10.98 -3.28 -3.95
C LYS A 85 -11.71 -3.93 -2.77
N GLU A 86 -12.00 -5.22 -2.85
CA GLU A 86 -12.70 -5.97 -1.79
C GLU A 86 -11.91 -5.98 -0.48
N GLN A 87 -10.59 -6.19 -0.56
CA GLN A 87 -9.70 -6.13 0.61
C GLN A 87 -9.68 -4.73 1.23
N ALA A 88 -9.61 -3.69 0.40
CA ALA A 88 -9.66 -2.30 0.89
C ALA A 88 -10.98 -1.98 1.59
N GLU A 89 -12.11 -2.41 1.02
CA GLU A 89 -13.44 -2.21 1.61
C GLU A 89 -13.58 -2.96 2.94
N THR A 90 -13.14 -4.22 2.98
CA THR A 90 -13.14 -5.05 4.19
C THR A 90 -12.27 -4.43 5.29
N ALA A 91 -11.04 -4.03 4.97
CA ALA A 91 -10.14 -3.40 5.93
C ALA A 91 -10.71 -2.10 6.51
N ILE A 92 -11.40 -1.29 5.71
CA ILE A 92 -12.07 -0.07 6.16
C ILE A 92 -13.28 -0.38 7.06
N LEU A 93 -14.01 -1.46 6.79
CA LEU A 93 -15.12 -1.90 7.65
C LEU A 93 -14.60 -2.37 9.02
N GLU A 94 -13.52 -3.15 9.04
CA GLU A 94 -12.90 -3.63 10.27
C GLU A 94 -12.21 -2.49 11.06
N ARG A 95 -11.59 -1.55 10.35
CA ARG A 95 -10.89 -0.39 10.92
C ARG A 95 -11.31 0.92 10.23
N PRO A 96 -12.41 1.54 10.69
CA PRO A 96 -12.92 2.79 10.10
C PRO A 96 -11.93 3.96 10.09
N SER A 97 -10.93 3.95 10.97
CA SER A 97 -9.83 4.94 11.00
C SER A 97 -9.08 5.01 9.66
N MET A 98 -8.92 3.86 8.99
CA MET A 98 -8.19 3.75 7.73
C MET A 98 -8.91 4.42 6.55
N LYS A 99 -10.19 4.76 6.69
CA LYS A 99 -10.95 5.46 5.65
C LYS A 99 -10.30 6.79 5.24
N LYS A 100 -9.54 7.42 6.15
CA LYS A 100 -8.82 8.67 5.89
C LYS A 100 -7.66 8.49 4.91
N LEU A 101 -7.05 7.30 4.87
CA LEU A 101 -5.90 6.96 4.01
C LEU A 101 -6.19 7.16 2.52
N GLY A 102 -7.45 6.99 2.10
CA GLY A 102 -7.89 7.17 0.71
C GLY A 102 -8.77 8.39 0.46
N LYS A 103 -8.95 9.28 1.45
CA LYS A 103 -9.92 10.39 1.41
C LYS A 103 -9.34 11.78 1.32
N HIS A 104 -8.07 11.97 1.64
CA HIS A 104 -7.41 13.23 1.35
C HIS A 104 -7.23 13.30 -0.17
N GLY A 105 -7.67 14.37 -0.82
CA GLY A 105 -7.66 14.53 -2.29
C GLY A 105 -6.26 14.49 -2.95
N GLU A 106 -5.27 13.96 -2.25
CA GLU A 106 -3.91 13.70 -2.68
C GLU A 106 -3.78 12.20 -2.99
N ILE A 107 -3.09 11.90 -4.09
CA ILE A 107 -2.80 10.53 -4.47
C ILE A 107 -1.85 9.94 -3.42
N PRO A 108 -2.18 8.82 -2.76
CA PRO A 108 -1.24 8.16 -1.88
C PRO A 108 0.07 7.86 -2.61
N SER A 109 1.22 8.03 -1.95
CA SER A 109 2.52 7.79 -2.58
C SER A 109 2.59 6.37 -3.15
N LEU A 110 2.57 6.25 -4.48
CA LEU A 110 2.70 4.97 -5.16
C LEU A 110 4.08 4.35 -4.92
N ASP A 111 5.12 5.20 -4.86
CA ASP A 111 6.48 4.78 -4.56
C ASP A 111 6.61 4.23 -3.12
N GLY A 112 6.05 4.94 -2.13
CA GLY A 112 6.00 4.47 -0.74
C GLY A 112 5.18 3.18 -0.60
N THR A 113 4.07 3.09 -1.34
CA THR A 113 3.25 1.88 -1.39
C THR A 113 4.01 0.70 -1.97
N HIS A 114 4.69 0.88 -3.12
CA HIS A 114 5.49 -0.17 -3.74
C HIS A 114 6.67 -0.58 -2.85
N THR A 115 7.35 0.38 -2.21
CA THR A 115 8.42 0.14 -1.25
C THR A 115 7.96 -0.72 -0.07
N LEU A 116 6.79 -0.40 0.51
CA LEU A 116 6.18 -1.22 1.57
C LEU A 116 5.91 -2.65 1.10
N VAL A 117 5.37 -2.81 -0.12
CA VAL A 117 5.11 -4.13 -0.70
C VAL A 117 6.39 -4.95 -0.89
N LEU A 118 7.47 -4.33 -1.39
CA LEU A 118 8.76 -4.99 -1.54
C LEU A 118 9.35 -5.44 -0.20
N LYS A 119 9.10 -4.68 0.88
CA LYS A 119 9.52 -5.07 2.23
C LYS A 119 8.77 -6.30 2.72
N ILE A 120 7.44 -6.32 2.60
CA ILE A 120 6.65 -7.47 3.05
C ILE A 120 6.91 -8.72 2.21
N LEU A 121 7.26 -8.58 0.92
CA LEU A 121 7.65 -9.71 0.08
C LEU A 121 8.96 -10.38 0.53
N ARG A 122 9.85 -9.61 1.17
CA ARG A 122 11.09 -10.12 1.76
C ARG A 122 10.86 -10.79 3.11
N MET A 123 9.71 -10.53 3.74
CA MET A 123 9.31 -11.19 4.97
C MET A 123 8.67 -12.54 4.61
N HIS A 124 9.26 -13.64 5.05
CA HIS A 124 8.72 -14.99 4.81
C HIS A 124 7.40 -15.15 5.57
N THR A 125 6.27 -15.10 4.85
CA THR A 125 4.93 -15.21 5.43
C THR A 125 3.99 -16.05 4.57
N GLU A 126 2.88 -16.48 5.17
CA GLU A 126 1.81 -17.21 4.48
C GLU A 126 1.08 -16.34 3.44
N SER A 127 1.02 -15.01 3.65
CA SER A 127 0.36 -14.05 2.75
C SER A 127 1.22 -13.64 1.54
N ARG A 128 2.12 -14.53 1.09
CA ARG A 128 3.07 -14.23 0.02
C ARG A 128 2.38 -14.04 -1.33
N SER A 129 1.32 -14.80 -1.59
CA SER A 129 0.49 -14.66 -2.80
C SER A 129 -0.15 -13.29 -2.89
N GLU A 130 -0.75 -12.84 -1.80
CA GLU A 130 -1.40 -11.54 -1.66
C GLU A 130 -0.38 -10.41 -1.83
N ALA A 131 0.76 -10.50 -1.12
CA ALA A 131 1.85 -9.54 -1.28
C ALA A 131 2.37 -9.50 -2.73
N HIS A 132 2.41 -10.63 -3.44
CA HIS A 132 2.81 -10.68 -4.84
C HIS A 132 1.81 -10.01 -5.78
N ALA A 133 0.51 -10.29 -5.61
CA ALA A 133 -0.56 -9.64 -6.38
C ALA A 133 -0.52 -8.11 -6.20
N VAL A 134 -0.39 -7.64 -4.96
CA VAL A 134 -0.24 -6.20 -4.64
C VAL A 134 1.06 -5.63 -5.24
N SER A 135 2.13 -6.41 -5.31
CA SER A 135 3.42 -5.98 -5.90
C SER A 135 3.30 -5.76 -7.40
N ILE A 136 2.68 -6.69 -8.12
CA ILE A 136 2.43 -6.57 -9.55
C ILE A 136 1.55 -5.34 -9.79
N LEU A 137 0.45 -5.19 -9.07
CA LEU A 137 -0.48 -4.07 -9.28
C LEU A 137 0.19 -2.72 -9.00
N SER A 138 0.90 -2.58 -7.88
CA SER A 138 1.62 -1.35 -7.54
C SER A 138 2.73 -1.01 -8.53
N GLY A 139 3.50 -2.01 -8.97
CA GLY A 139 4.56 -1.84 -9.96
C GLY A 139 4.02 -1.44 -11.34
N THR A 140 2.92 -2.07 -11.79
CA THR A 140 2.28 -1.72 -13.06
C THR A 140 1.69 -0.32 -13.03
N LEU A 141 1.01 0.07 -11.93
CA LEU A 141 0.54 1.44 -11.75
C LEU A 141 1.70 2.44 -11.79
N LEU A 142 2.78 2.19 -11.03
CA LEU A 142 3.94 3.08 -11.00
C LEU A 142 4.53 3.29 -12.41
N ARG A 143 4.70 2.20 -13.16
CA ARG A 143 5.25 2.25 -14.53
C ARG A 143 4.32 2.98 -15.50
N ALA A 144 3.01 2.73 -15.42
CA ALA A 144 2.02 3.42 -16.25
C ALA A 144 2.03 4.94 -16.01
N PHE A 145 2.16 5.37 -14.75
CA PHE A 145 2.28 6.80 -14.41
C PHE A 145 3.58 7.42 -14.95
N GLN A 146 4.72 6.73 -14.83
CA GLN A 146 6.00 7.22 -15.36
C GLN A 146 5.97 7.38 -16.90
N GLU A 147 5.41 6.41 -17.63
CA GLU A 147 5.28 6.49 -19.09
C GLU A 147 4.38 7.65 -19.53
N ILE A 148 3.33 7.92 -18.76
CA ILE A 148 2.40 9.02 -18.96
C ILE A 148 3.08 10.38 -18.77
N GLU A 149 3.88 10.53 -17.71
CA GLU A 149 4.61 11.77 -17.44
C GLU A 149 5.69 12.02 -18.49
N TYR A 150 6.39 10.96 -18.90
CA TYR A 150 7.39 11.03 -19.97
C TYR A 150 6.76 11.52 -21.29
N LYS A 151 5.61 10.99 -21.69
CA LYS A 151 4.90 11.42 -22.91
C LYS A 151 4.44 12.89 -22.84
N LYS A 152 4.03 13.38 -21.67
CA LYS A 152 3.66 14.79 -21.49
C LYS A 152 4.84 15.76 -21.67
N HIS A 153 6.06 15.35 -21.28
CA HIS A 153 7.25 16.20 -21.39
C HIS A 153 7.98 16.03 -22.73
N GLY A 154 7.80 14.90 -23.41
CA GLY A 154 8.39 14.64 -24.74
C GLY A 154 7.69 15.34 -25.91
N ASP A 155 6.41 15.70 -25.77
CA ASP A 155 5.61 16.36 -26.83
C ASP A 155 5.72 17.90 -26.82
N GLY A 156 6.46 18.49 -25.88
CA GLY A 156 6.65 19.95 -25.78
C GLY A 156 7.81 20.54 -26.60
N SER A 157 8.48 19.72 -27.41
CA SER A 157 9.72 20.08 -28.13
C SER A 157 9.58 20.04 -29.66
N ARG A 158 8.39 20.27 -30.21
CA ARG A 158 8.16 20.38 -31.66
C ARG A 158 7.56 21.72 -32.04
#